data_AF-A0A8J4KW92-F1
#
_entry.id   AF-A0A8J4KW92-F1
#
_cell.length_a   1.000
_cell.length_b   1.000
_cell.length_c   1.000
_cell.angle_alpha   90.00
_cell.angle_beta   90.00
_cell.angle_gamma   90.00
#
_symmetry.space_group_name_H-M   'P 1'
#
loop_
_entity.id
_entity.type
_entity.pdbx_description
1 polymer ?
#
loop_
_entity_poly.entity_id
_entity_poly.type
_entity_poly.pdbx_seq_one_letter_code
_entity_poly.pdbx_strand_id
1 'polypeptide(L)'
;GRGFAFRRKQKIERQYRKLLKKGRKVHSQEDNQFTDTYPEHLKHLYLAEEEMLKKRRRAPGDSVLSEEKLNKAVDGYGIYGYVCLVIVRIWSTCTFSHRSVMTEGKFKKKTSNQKAKEEYEKIKAERARKREEAEKRKQQREAAQRLYKQKKMEAYKILSKKTKRGQPNLNLQMEFLLQKIQQNT
;
A
#
# COMPACT_ATOMS: atom_id res chain seq x y z
N GLY A 1 7.70 -51.14 -48.41
CA GLY A 1 8.47 -51.03 -47.14
C GLY A 1 8.86 -49.59 -46.90
N ARG A 2 8.80 -49.07 -45.66
CA ARG A 2 9.15 -47.67 -45.41
C ARG A 2 10.69 -47.50 -45.47
N GLY A 3 11.20 -46.74 -46.45
CA GLY A 3 12.62 -46.64 -46.81
C GLY A 3 13.53 -45.96 -45.77
N PHE A 4 14.82 -45.79 -46.11
CA PHE A 4 15.86 -45.26 -45.21
C PHE A 4 15.51 -43.92 -44.56
N ALA A 5 14.90 -43.00 -45.31
CA ALA A 5 14.44 -41.71 -44.80
C ALA A 5 13.42 -41.86 -43.66
N PHE A 6 12.52 -42.84 -43.76
CA PHE A 6 11.52 -43.12 -42.73
C PHE A 6 12.17 -43.71 -41.47
N ARG A 7 13.11 -44.65 -41.63
CA ARG A 7 13.88 -45.20 -40.48
C ARG A 7 14.69 -44.12 -39.78
N ARG A 8 15.30 -43.19 -40.53
CA ARG A 8 16.04 -42.05 -39.97
C ARG A 8 15.11 -41.09 -39.21
N LYS A 9 13.93 -40.79 -39.76
CA LYS A 9 12.89 -39.99 -39.10
C LYS A 9 12.47 -40.62 -37.77
N GLN A 10 12.17 -41.91 -37.75
CA GLN A 10 11.83 -42.63 -36.51
C GLN A 10 12.97 -42.64 -35.49
N LYS A 11 14.23 -42.73 -35.94
CA LYS A 11 15.40 -42.69 -35.06
C LYS A 11 15.55 -41.32 -34.40
N ILE A 12 15.40 -40.24 -35.17
CA ILE A 12 15.42 -38.86 -34.67
C ILE A 12 14.28 -38.66 -33.66
N GLU A 13 13.08 -39.11 -33.99
CA GLU A 13 11.91 -39.00 -33.11
C GLU A 13 12.10 -39.75 -31.79
N ARG A 14 12.67 -40.96 -31.82
CA ARG A 14 13.02 -41.71 -30.59
C ARG A 14 14.06 -40.96 -29.74
N GLN A 15 15.09 -40.39 -30.36
CA GLN A 15 16.11 -39.63 -29.62
C GLN A 15 15.49 -38.39 -28.96
N TYR A 16 14.62 -37.67 -29.68
CA TYR A 16 13.89 -36.52 -29.15
C TYR A 16 13.01 -36.88 -27.95
N ARG A 17 12.19 -37.94 -28.08
CA ARG A 17 11.37 -38.45 -26.96
C ARG A 17 12.23 -38.88 -25.76
N LYS A 18 13.44 -39.41 -26.00
CA LYS A 18 14.38 -39.81 -24.94
C LYS A 18 14.94 -38.60 -24.19
N LEU A 19 15.26 -37.51 -24.89
CA LEU A 19 15.69 -36.24 -24.28
C LEU A 19 14.57 -35.62 -23.43
N LEU A 20 13.34 -35.59 -23.94
CA LEU A 20 12.17 -35.11 -23.19
C LEU A 20 11.91 -35.91 -21.91
N LYS A 21 12.09 -37.24 -21.96
CA LYS A 21 11.96 -38.10 -20.78
C LYS A 21 13.08 -37.88 -19.75
N LYS A 22 14.32 -37.63 -20.20
CA LYS A 22 15.45 -37.32 -19.32
C LYS A 22 15.27 -35.98 -18.60
N GLY A 23 14.81 -34.94 -19.30
CA GLY A 23 14.51 -33.64 -18.69
C GLY A 23 13.40 -33.72 -17.63
N ARG A 24 12.32 -34.47 -17.90
CA ARG A 24 11.23 -34.68 -16.92
C ARG A 24 11.66 -35.49 -15.68
N LYS A 25 12.59 -36.44 -15.83
CA LYS A 25 13.04 -37.30 -14.72
C LYS A 25 13.96 -36.57 -13.73
N VAL A 26 14.68 -35.54 -14.19
CA VAL A 26 15.46 -34.65 -13.32
C VAL A 26 14.53 -33.77 -12.47
N HIS A 27 13.36 -33.39 -13.00
CA HIS A 27 12.36 -32.60 -12.28
C HIS A 27 11.48 -33.42 -11.32
N SER A 28 11.33 -34.73 -11.53
CA SER A 28 10.60 -35.60 -10.59
C SER A 28 11.39 -35.99 -9.33
N GLN A 29 12.64 -35.55 -9.19
CA GLN A 29 13.35 -35.58 -7.90
C GLN A 29 13.14 -34.31 -7.07
N GLU A 30 12.35 -33.36 -7.56
CA GLU A 30 11.91 -32.22 -6.77
C GLU A 30 10.64 -32.56 -5.98
N ASP A 31 10.68 -33.60 -5.15
CA ASP A 31 9.77 -33.69 -3.98
C ASP A 31 10.24 -32.75 -2.84
N ASN A 32 11.05 -31.75 -3.19
CA ASN A 32 11.29 -30.51 -2.47
C ASN A 32 10.91 -29.27 -3.32
N GLN A 33 10.07 -29.42 -4.35
CA GLN A 33 9.54 -28.26 -5.07
C GLN A 33 8.41 -27.65 -4.26
N PHE A 34 8.64 -26.44 -3.77
CA PHE A 34 7.62 -25.58 -3.17
C PHE A 34 6.46 -25.41 -4.16
N THR A 35 5.38 -26.17 -3.98
CA THR A 35 4.16 -25.99 -4.77
C THR A 35 3.53 -24.66 -4.41
N ASP A 36 3.50 -23.75 -5.38
CA ASP A 36 2.80 -22.46 -5.31
C ASP A 36 1.28 -22.67 -5.40
N THR A 37 0.74 -23.59 -4.60
CA THR A 37 -0.68 -23.60 -4.26
C THR A 37 -0.89 -22.36 -3.41
N TYR A 38 -1.41 -21.32 -4.07
CA TYR A 38 -1.45 -19.97 -3.55
C TYR A 38 -2.11 -19.95 -2.16
N PRO A 39 -1.35 -19.60 -1.10
CA PRO A 39 -1.86 -19.56 0.25
C PRO A 39 -3.09 -18.65 0.37
N GLU A 40 -4.12 -19.09 1.10
CA GLU A 40 -5.38 -18.35 1.32
C GLU A 40 -5.14 -16.88 1.74
N HIS A 41 -4.04 -16.64 2.47
CA HIS A 41 -3.60 -15.34 2.95
C HIS A 41 -2.89 -14.47 1.90
N LEU A 42 -2.91 -14.81 0.61
CA LEU A 42 -2.41 -13.93 -0.46
C LEU A 42 -3.52 -13.54 -1.44
N LYS A 43 -4.73 -14.12 -1.29
CA LYS A 43 -5.94 -13.81 -2.07
C LYS A 43 -6.22 -12.30 -2.15
N HIS A 44 -5.83 -11.53 -1.14
CA HIS A 44 -5.99 -10.09 -1.07
C HIS A 44 -5.04 -9.28 -1.96
N LEU A 45 -3.86 -9.79 -2.32
CA LEU A 45 -3.02 -9.16 -3.35
C LEU A 45 -3.69 -9.26 -4.72
N TYR A 46 -4.31 -10.41 -5.00
CA TYR A 46 -5.00 -10.66 -6.26
C TYR A 46 -6.31 -9.85 -6.37
N LEU A 47 -7.14 -9.85 -5.32
CA LEU A 47 -8.34 -9.00 -5.25
C LEU A 47 -8.01 -7.50 -5.37
N ALA A 48 -6.87 -7.06 -4.82
CA ALA A 48 -6.40 -5.69 -4.96
C ALA A 48 -5.96 -5.36 -6.39
N GLU A 49 -5.27 -6.29 -7.07
CA GLU A 49 -4.83 -6.12 -8.45
C GLU A 49 -6.02 -6.12 -9.44
N GLU A 50 -6.99 -7.01 -9.24
CA GLU A 50 -8.26 -7.04 -10.01
C GLU A 50 -9.07 -5.74 -9.81
N GLU A 51 -9.16 -5.23 -8.58
CA GLU A 51 -9.78 -3.94 -8.31
C GLU A 51 -9.05 -2.79 -9.01
N MET A 52 -7.72 -2.77 -8.99
CA MET A 52 -6.94 -1.75 -9.68
C MET A 52 -7.14 -1.80 -11.19
N LEU A 53 -7.21 -3.00 -11.80
CA LEU A 53 -7.47 -3.16 -13.23
C LEU A 53 -8.90 -2.76 -13.62
N LYS A 54 -9.90 -3.07 -12.79
CA LYS A 54 -11.30 -2.65 -13.00
C LYS A 54 -11.47 -1.14 -12.83
N LYS A 55 -10.78 -0.54 -11.84
CA LYS A 55 -10.68 0.93 -11.65
C LYS A 55 -9.94 1.60 -12.81
N ARG A 56 -8.95 0.93 -13.41
CA ARG A 56 -8.22 1.46 -14.58
C ARG A 56 -9.03 1.41 -15.87
N ARG A 57 -9.95 0.43 -16.01
CA ARG A 57 -10.90 0.34 -17.14
C ARG A 57 -12.11 1.27 -17.00
N ARG A 58 -12.43 1.74 -15.78
CA ARG A 58 -13.46 2.77 -15.53
C ARG A 58 -12.77 4.14 -15.44
N ALA A 59 -12.70 4.89 -16.53
CA ALA A 59 -12.11 6.23 -16.51
C ALA A 59 -12.90 7.20 -15.59
N PRO A 60 -12.24 8.16 -14.90
CA PRO A 60 -12.90 9.19 -14.06
C PRO A 60 -13.52 10.35 -14.86
N GLY A 61 -13.90 10.13 -16.12
CA GLY A 61 -14.29 11.21 -17.05
C GLY A 61 -15.75 11.65 -16.97
N ASP A 62 -16.66 10.83 -16.45
CA ASP A 62 -18.10 11.03 -16.71
C ASP A 62 -18.92 11.51 -15.50
N SER A 63 -18.35 11.70 -14.30
CA SER A 63 -19.14 12.01 -13.10
C SER A 63 -19.02 13.43 -12.53
N VAL A 64 -18.11 14.29 -13.02
CA VAL A 64 -17.86 15.62 -12.41
C VAL A 64 -18.33 16.79 -13.31
N LEU A 65 -19.25 16.53 -14.25
CA LEU A 65 -19.82 17.57 -15.13
C LEU A 65 -21.14 18.18 -14.60
N SER A 66 -21.67 17.73 -13.46
CA SER A 66 -23.01 18.10 -12.98
C SER A 66 -23.07 19.06 -11.78
N GLU A 67 -21.98 19.29 -11.04
CA GLU A 67 -22.05 20.06 -9.79
C GLU A 67 -21.68 21.55 -9.92
N GLU A 68 -21.05 22.00 -11.01
CA GLU A 68 -20.60 23.41 -11.18
C GLU A 68 -21.63 24.33 -11.85
N LYS A 69 -22.88 23.90 -12.04
CA LYS A 69 -23.95 24.74 -12.65
C LYS A 69 -24.87 25.44 -11.64
N LEU A 70 -24.68 25.31 -10.33
CA LEU A 70 -25.60 25.87 -9.32
C LEU A 70 -25.03 26.97 -8.40
N ASN A 71 -23.92 27.63 -8.76
CA ASN A 71 -23.38 28.78 -8.00
C ASN A 71 -23.25 30.05 -8.87
N LYS A 72 -24.28 30.39 -9.65
CA LYS A 72 -24.39 31.68 -10.34
C LYS A 72 -25.75 32.33 -10.10
N ALA A 73 -25.91 32.92 -8.92
CA ALA A 73 -26.78 34.07 -8.63
C ALA A 73 -26.36 34.64 -7.26
N VAL A 74 -26.62 35.95 -7.03
CA VAL A 74 -26.27 36.79 -5.85
C VAL A 74 -24.83 37.36 -5.89
N ASP A 75 -24.53 38.66 -5.97
CA ASP A 75 -25.32 39.90 -5.90
C ASP A 75 -24.60 41.06 -6.62
N GLY A 76 -25.41 41.99 -7.16
CA GLY A 76 -24.96 43.18 -7.87
C GLY A 76 -24.61 44.35 -6.95
N TYR A 77 -23.71 45.22 -7.44
CA TYR A 77 -23.50 46.56 -6.90
C TYR A 77 -23.39 47.56 -8.05
N GLY A 78 -24.48 48.30 -8.26
CA GLY A 78 -24.44 49.60 -8.88
C GLY A 78 -24.23 50.66 -7.80
N ILE A 79 -23.18 51.46 -7.94
CA ILE A 79 -23.08 52.81 -7.36
C ILE A 79 -22.36 53.69 -8.41
N TYR A 80 -23.09 54.01 -9.48
CA TYR A 80 -22.87 55.26 -10.20
C TYR A 80 -23.48 56.37 -9.35
N GLY A 81 -22.71 57.42 -9.12
CA GLY A 81 -23.17 58.61 -8.41
C GLY A 81 -22.78 58.60 -6.93
N TYR A 82 -21.58 59.06 -6.63
CA TYR A 82 -21.38 60.19 -5.72
C TYR A 82 -19.90 60.60 -5.81
N VAL A 83 -19.66 61.82 -6.29
CA VAL A 83 -18.47 62.63 -5.98
C VAL A 83 -17.14 62.27 -6.65
N CYS A 84 -17.12 62.15 -7.99
CA CYS A 84 -15.90 62.38 -8.78
C CYS A 84 -15.51 63.88 -8.86
N LEU A 85 -16.20 64.77 -8.12
CA LEU A 85 -16.04 66.24 -8.25
C LEU A 85 -15.60 66.99 -6.98
N VAL A 86 -15.15 66.31 -5.93
CA VAL A 86 -14.57 66.99 -4.73
C VAL A 86 -13.18 66.44 -4.41
N ILE A 87 -12.41 66.07 -5.44
CA ILE A 87 -10.98 65.72 -5.33
C ILE A 87 -10.08 66.97 -5.32
N VAL A 88 -10.62 68.19 -5.39
CA VAL A 88 -9.79 69.41 -5.55
C VAL A 88 -9.61 70.24 -4.27
N ARG A 89 -10.19 69.86 -3.12
CA ARG A 89 -10.23 70.75 -1.92
C ARG A 89 -9.59 70.27 -0.63
N ILE A 90 -8.91 69.12 -0.61
CA ILE A 90 -8.17 68.65 0.58
C ILE A 90 -6.74 68.31 0.19
N TRP A 91 -6.06 69.28 -0.43
CA TRP A 91 -4.61 69.28 -0.60
C TRP A 91 -4.03 70.44 0.21
N SER A 92 -4.26 70.47 1.53
CA SER A 92 -3.76 71.60 2.34
C SER A 92 -3.48 71.35 3.81
N THR A 93 -3.64 70.14 4.38
CA THR A 93 -3.23 69.92 5.77
C THR A 93 -2.77 68.48 6.01
N CYS A 94 -1.71 68.36 6.80
CA CYS A 94 -1.13 67.15 7.40
C CYS A 94 0.02 66.47 6.64
N THR A 95 1.24 66.90 6.99
CA THR A 95 2.42 66.03 7.12
C THR A 95 2.12 64.92 8.13
N PHE A 96 1.65 63.77 7.64
CA PHE A 96 1.42 62.57 8.45
C PHE A 96 2.50 61.53 8.16
N SER A 97 3.34 61.32 9.16
CA SER A 97 4.29 60.22 9.36
C SER A 97 3.97 58.98 8.52
N HIS A 98 4.93 58.55 7.69
CA HIS A 98 4.86 57.33 6.90
C HIS A 98 4.94 56.09 7.83
N ARG A 99 3.83 55.79 8.51
CA ARG A 99 3.65 54.52 9.20
C ARG A 99 3.53 53.46 8.12
N SER A 100 4.50 52.54 8.06
CA SER A 100 4.44 51.38 7.15
C SER A 100 3.26 50.49 7.56
N VAL A 101 2.10 50.79 7.02
CA VAL A 101 1.00 49.83 6.92
C VAL A 101 1.61 48.64 6.19
N MET A 102 1.66 47.49 6.86
CA MET A 102 1.93 46.21 6.21
C MET A 102 0.90 46.10 5.09
N THR A 103 1.29 46.47 3.87
CA THR A 103 0.46 46.28 2.70
C THR A 103 0.35 44.78 2.59
N GLU A 104 -0.81 44.24 2.98
CA GLU A 104 -1.17 42.85 2.77
C GLU A 104 -1.01 42.60 1.27
N GLY A 105 0.14 42.04 0.92
CA GLY A 105 0.55 41.85 -0.46
C GLY A 105 -0.53 40.99 -1.10
N LYS A 106 -1.24 41.56 -2.08
CA LYS A 106 -2.21 40.83 -2.90
C LYS A 106 -1.51 39.56 -3.37
N PHE A 107 -1.80 38.42 -2.75
CA PHE A 107 -1.15 37.16 -3.08
C PHE A 107 -1.37 36.92 -4.57
N LYS A 108 -0.32 37.09 -5.37
CA LYS A 108 -0.40 36.83 -6.82
C LYS A 108 -0.85 35.39 -6.95
N LYS A 109 -1.99 35.19 -7.63
CA LYS A 109 -2.54 33.84 -7.83
C LYS A 109 -1.46 32.99 -8.49
N LYS A 110 -1.11 31.87 -7.85
CA LYS A 110 -0.11 30.94 -8.39
C LYS A 110 -0.54 30.44 -9.76
N THR A 111 0.42 30.29 -10.67
CA THR A 111 0.15 29.74 -12.00
C THR A 111 -0.25 28.27 -11.88
N SER A 112 -1.01 27.74 -12.85
CA SER A 112 -1.42 26.33 -12.86
C SER A 112 -0.22 25.38 -12.69
N ASN A 113 0.90 25.66 -13.38
CA ASN A 113 2.11 24.85 -13.30
C ASN A 113 2.75 24.88 -11.90
N GLN A 114 2.70 26.03 -11.21
CA GLN A 114 3.19 26.15 -9.83
C GLN A 114 2.32 25.34 -8.86
N LYS A 115 0.99 25.37 -9.02
CA LYS A 115 0.07 24.56 -8.21
C LYS A 115 0.31 23.07 -8.39
N ALA A 116 0.50 22.61 -9.64
CA ALA A 116 0.79 21.21 -9.95
C ALA A 116 2.08 20.72 -9.26
N LYS A 117 3.13 21.55 -9.21
CA LYS A 117 4.38 21.22 -8.50
C LYS A 117 4.15 21.06 -7.00
N GLU A 118 3.38 21.97 -6.40
CA GLU A 118 3.07 21.90 -4.96
C GLU A 118 2.22 20.68 -4.60
N GLU A 119 1.24 20.32 -5.42
CA GLU A 119 0.44 19.11 -5.20
C GLU A 119 1.28 17.83 -5.35
N TYR A 120 2.19 17.79 -6.32
CA TYR A 120 3.11 16.66 -6.49
C TYR A 120 3.97 16.43 -5.24
N GLU A 121 4.56 17.50 -4.69
CA GLU A 121 5.38 17.38 -3.47
C GLU A 121 4.55 16.97 -2.25
N LYS A 122 3.30 17.46 -2.13
CA LYS A 122 2.37 17.02 -1.06
C LYS A 122 2.04 15.54 -1.17
N ILE A 123 1.69 15.05 -2.36
CA ILE A 123 1.39 13.63 -2.61
C ILE A 123 2.62 12.77 -2.33
N LYS A 124 3.81 13.25 -2.70
CA LYS A 124 5.08 12.55 -2.44
C LYS A 124 5.34 12.42 -0.93
N ALA A 125 5.12 13.50 -0.17
CA ALA A 125 5.27 13.49 1.28
C ALA A 125 4.23 12.57 1.96
N GLU A 126 2.97 12.61 1.53
CA GLU A 126 1.92 11.72 2.06
C GLU A 126 2.26 10.24 1.80
N ARG A 127 2.70 9.91 0.59
CA ARG A 127 3.16 8.55 0.23
C ARG A 127 4.34 8.09 1.08
N ALA A 128 5.30 8.98 1.38
CA ALA A 128 6.42 8.67 2.25
C ALA A 128 5.95 8.34 3.68
N ARG A 129 5.09 9.18 4.27
CA ARG A 129 4.50 8.92 5.60
C ARG A 129 3.73 7.60 5.66
N LYS A 130 2.94 7.30 4.63
CA LYS A 130 2.17 6.05 4.54
C LYS A 130 3.07 4.82 4.43
N ARG A 131 4.23 4.93 3.75
CA ARG A 131 5.24 3.85 3.68
C ARG A 131 5.86 3.60 5.04
N GLU A 132 6.27 4.64 5.76
CA GLU A 132 6.85 4.51 7.11
C GLU A 132 5.86 3.88 8.10
N GLU A 133 4.59 4.29 8.05
CA GLU A 133 3.54 3.71 8.91
C GLU A 133 3.29 2.23 8.57
N ALA A 134 3.25 1.88 7.27
CA ALA A 134 3.10 0.51 6.83
C ALA A 134 4.29 -0.37 7.26
N GLU A 135 5.51 0.15 7.21
CA GLU A 135 6.71 -0.54 7.67
C GLU A 135 6.67 -0.78 9.19
N LYS A 136 6.28 0.22 9.98
CA LYS A 136 6.09 0.06 11.43
C LYS A 136 5.04 -1.01 11.75
N ARG A 137 3.90 -1.01 11.04
CA ARG A 137 2.87 -2.06 11.19
C ARG A 137 3.39 -3.44 10.80
N LYS A 138 4.22 -3.54 9.75
CA LYS A 138 4.87 -4.79 9.35
C LYS A 138 5.80 -5.31 10.45
N GLN A 139 6.68 -4.45 10.97
CA GLN A 139 7.60 -4.80 12.06
C GLN A 139 6.84 -5.26 13.30
N GLN A 140 5.77 -4.58 13.69
CA GLN A 140 4.91 -4.97 14.82
C GLN A 140 4.28 -6.36 14.61
N ARG A 141 3.76 -6.64 13.41
CA ARG A 141 3.18 -7.97 13.07
C ARG A 141 4.24 -9.07 13.12
N GLU A 142 5.41 -8.83 12.54
CA GLU A 142 6.50 -9.80 12.55
C GLU A 142 7.01 -10.07 13.97
N ALA A 143 7.18 -9.02 14.79
CA ALA A 143 7.56 -9.16 16.19
C ALA A 143 6.52 -9.96 16.97
N ALA A 144 5.22 -9.64 16.82
CA ALA A 144 4.14 -10.38 17.46
C ALA A 144 4.11 -11.87 17.05
N GLN A 145 4.31 -12.17 15.76
CA GLN A 145 4.39 -13.55 15.28
C GLN A 145 5.60 -14.30 15.84
N ARG A 146 6.77 -13.65 15.90
CA ARG A 146 7.98 -14.25 16.48
C ARG A 146 7.78 -14.57 17.95
N LEU A 147 7.22 -13.64 18.72
CA LEU A 147 6.89 -13.85 20.13
C LEU A 147 5.89 -15.00 20.32
N TYR A 148 4.84 -15.05 19.51
CA TYR A 148 3.87 -16.15 19.55
C TYR A 148 4.55 -17.51 19.28
N LYS A 149 5.38 -17.59 18.24
CA LYS A 149 6.12 -18.82 17.90
C LYS A 149 7.08 -19.24 19.02
N GLN A 150 7.81 -18.29 19.62
CA GLN A 150 8.70 -18.56 20.75
C GLN A 150 7.93 -19.13 21.95
N LYS A 151 6.87 -18.44 22.39
CA LYS A 151 6.00 -18.91 23.49
C LYS A 151 5.42 -20.28 23.21
N LYS A 152 5.00 -20.54 21.97
CA LYS A 152 4.48 -21.85 21.54
C LYS A 152 5.56 -22.95 21.66
N MET A 153 6.78 -22.67 21.20
CA MET A 153 7.90 -23.62 21.29
C MET A 153 8.33 -23.89 22.74
N GLU A 154 8.37 -22.86 23.58
CA GLU A 154 8.69 -23.00 25.01
C GLU A 154 7.64 -23.83 25.73
N ALA A 155 6.35 -23.53 25.53
CA ALA A 155 5.25 -24.31 26.08
C ALA A 155 5.32 -25.78 25.60
N TYR A 156 5.56 -26.01 24.31
CA TYR A 156 5.71 -27.36 23.77
C TYR A 156 6.88 -28.10 24.43
N LYS A 157 8.04 -27.45 24.60
CA LYS A 157 9.21 -28.05 25.28
C LYS A 157 8.90 -28.45 26.72
N ILE A 158 8.10 -27.68 27.45
CA ILE A 158 7.72 -28.02 28.83
C ILE A 158 6.74 -29.19 28.83
N LEU A 159 5.69 -29.11 28.02
CA LEU A 159 4.60 -30.10 28.00
C LEU A 159 5.02 -31.46 27.42
N SER A 160 5.95 -31.49 26.47
CA SER A 160 6.43 -32.71 25.80
C SER A 160 7.50 -33.48 26.59
N LYS A 161 8.01 -32.93 27.70
CA LYS A 161 9.02 -33.61 28.53
C LYS A 161 8.46 -34.88 29.16
N LYS A 162 9.28 -35.94 29.10
CA LYS A 162 8.98 -37.26 29.64
C LYS A 162 10.05 -37.69 30.64
N THR A 163 9.69 -38.56 31.58
CA THR A 163 10.62 -39.19 32.52
C THR A 163 11.46 -40.26 31.80
N LYS A 164 12.50 -40.79 32.47
CA LYS A 164 13.33 -41.88 31.93
C LYS A 164 12.53 -43.13 31.53
N ARG A 165 11.32 -43.30 32.10
CA ARG A 165 10.38 -44.39 31.81
C ARG A 165 9.35 -44.04 30.72
N GLY A 166 9.44 -42.86 30.10
CA GLY A 166 8.55 -42.41 29.02
C GLY A 166 7.23 -41.81 29.47
N GLN A 167 6.98 -41.71 30.78
CA GLN A 167 5.77 -41.10 31.33
C GLN A 167 5.84 -39.56 31.23
N PRO A 168 4.72 -38.85 31.05
CA PRO A 168 4.69 -37.39 31.06
C PRO A 168 5.14 -36.84 32.42
N ASN A 169 5.92 -35.76 32.42
CA ASN A 169 6.37 -35.12 33.67
C ASN A 169 5.30 -34.16 34.20
N LEU A 170 4.42 -34.66 35.07
CA LEU A 170 3.27 -33.92 35.61
C LEU A 170 3.68 -32.68 36.43
N ASN A 171 4.82 -32.71 37.13
CA ASN A 171 5.26 -31.57 37.95
C ASN A 171 5.50 -30.33 37.07
N LEU A 172 6.22 -30.49 35.96
CA LEU A 172 6.48 -29.39 35.02
C LEU A 172 5.21 -28.87 34.33
N GLN A 173 4.26 -29.76 34.03
CA GLN A 173 2.97 -29.37 33.45
C GLN A 173 2.13 -28.57 34.45
N MET A 174 2.14 -28.97 35.72
CA MET A 174 1.44 -28.28 36.80
C MET A 174 2.02 -26.88 37.05
N GLU A 175 3.35 -26.74 37.13
CA GLU A 175 4.02 -25.43 37.27
C GLU A 175 3.63 -24.47 36.13
N PHE A 176 3.61 -24.96 34.88
CA PHE A 176 3.19 -24.16 33.73
C PHE A 176 1.72 -23.72 33.79
N LEU A 177 0.84 -24.57 34.30
CA LEU A 177 -0.58 -24.23 34.49
C LEU A 177 -0.78 -23.18 35.59
N LEU A 178 -0.08 -23.32 36.72
CA LEU A 178 -0.12 -22.34 37.80
C LEU A 178 0.37 -20.97 37.32
N GLN A 179 1.45 -20.94 36.55
CA GLN A 179 1.96 -19.71 35.94
C GLN A 179 0.91 -19.05 35.02
N LYS A 180 0.17 -19.84 34.23
CA LYS A 180 -0.91 -19.31 33.38
C LYS A 180 -2.08 -18.74 34.19
N ILE A 181 -2.44 -19.37 35.30
CA ILE A 181 -3.51 -18.88 36.17
C ILE A 181 -3.10 -17.51 36.74
N GLN A 182 -1.88 -17.39 37.26
CA GLN A 182 -1.34 -16.13 37.79
C GLN A 182 -1.21 -15.00 36.75
N GLN A 183 -1.01 -15.35 35.48
CA GLN A 183 -0.93 -14.37 34.39
C GLN A 183 -2.30 -13.91 33.88
N ASN A 184 -3.36 -14.68 34.14
CA ASN A 184 -4.73 -14.40 33.71
C ASN A 184 -5.60 -13.77 34.81
N THR A 185 -5.14 -13.82 36.06
CA THR A 185 -5.65 -13.03 37.19
C THR A 185 -5.10 -11.63 37.17
#